data_AF-A0A2N0P2Z2-F1
#
_entry.id   AF-A0A2N0P2Z2-F1
#
_cell.length_a   1.000
_cell.length_b   1.000
_cell.length_c   1.000
_cell.angle_alpha   90.00
_cell.angle_beta   90.00
_cell.angle_gamma   90.00
#
_symmetry.space_group_name_H-M   'P 1'
#
loop_
_entity.id
_entity.type
_entity.pdbx_description
1 polymer ?
#
loop_
_entity_poly.entity_id
_entity_poly.type
_entity_poly.pdbx_seq_one_letter_code
_entity_poly.pdbx_strand_id
1 'polypeptide(L)'
;MGTAAVEVWSGSRVIVAAANLDFFPKYSQKLRNWNKRFDTPINALLVQFVWCSFLMIFVGGSISISNFKLFSNLASYSYWIFYLATGIGLLLIRWRSENNEEKFFKVPLPVVGVFILGGVLVLTFSFIIDDALQLSPMLFSYGFLFIALLSWYYFSTKK
;
A
#
# COMPACT_ATOMS: atom_id res chain seq x y z
N MET A 1 9.91 -19.46 2.81
CA MET A 1 10.65 -18.63 3.80
C MET A 1 11.40 -17.46 3.16
N GLY A 2 12.06 -17.62 2.01
CA GLY A 2 12.76 -16.50 1.35
C GLY A 2 11.87 -15.30 0.96
N THR A 3 10.65 -15.53 0.48
CA THR A 3 9.70 -14.46 0.12
C THR A 3 9.34 -13.56 1.30
N ALA A 4 8.95 -14.16 2.43
CA ALA A 4 8.64 -13.44 3.66
C ALA A 4 9.83 -12.62 4.19
N ALA A 5 11.06 -13.14 4.07
CA ALA A 5 12.25 -12.38 4.44
C ALA A 5 12.41 -11.12 3.57
N VAL A 6 12.24 -11.25 2.25
CA VAL A 6 12.33 -10.10 1.33
C VAL A 6 11.29 -9.04 1.66
N GLU A 7 10.05 -9.42 1.98
CA GLU A 7 8.98 -8.49 2.37
C GLU A 7 9.27 -7.76 3.70
N VAL A 8 9.88 -8.43 4.67
CA VAL A 8 10.30 -7.80 5.93
C VAL A 8 11.40 -6.77 5.69
N TRP A 9 12.41 -7.12 4.89
CA TRP A 9 13.52 -6.22 4.58
C TRP A 9 13.10 -5.04 3.70
N SER A 10 12.32 -5.29 2.64
CA SER A 10 11.83 -4.23 1.75
C SER A 10 10.79 -3.34 2.43
N GLY A 11 9.86 -3.90 3.20
CA GLY A 11 8.83 -3.14 3.91
C GLY A 11 9.41 -2.10 4.87
N SER A 12 10.41 -2.48 5.66
CA SER A 12 11.07 -1.55 6.60
C SER A 12 11.72 -0.37 5.88
N ARG A 13 12.30 -0.58 4.70
CA ARG A 13 12.92 0.49 3.89
C ARG A 13 11.90 1.44 3.28
N VAL A 14 10.71 0.95 2.91
CA VAL A 14 9.61 1.81 2.45
C VAL A 14 9.17 2.75 3.58
N ILE A 15 9.05 2.25 4.81
CA ILE A 15 8.72 3.07 5.98
C ILE A 15 9.79 4.14 6.22
N VAL A 16 11.07 3.80 6.12
CA VAL A 16 12.18 4.76 6.24
C VAL A 16 12.13 5.82 5.13
N ALA A 17 11.90 5.41 3.87
CA ALA A 17 11.82 6.33 2.75
C ALA A 17 10.66 7.32 2.90
N ALA A 18 9.50 6.85 3.35
CA ALA A 18 8.37 7.71 3.69
C ALA A 18 8.72 8.66 4.87
N ALA A 19 9.44 8.15 5.88
CA ALA A 19 9.88 8.96 7.01
C ALA A 19 10.91 10.04 6.62
N ASN A 20 11.75 9.80 5.61
CA ASN A 20 12.68 10.79 5.06
C ASN A 20 11.97 11.98 4.42
N LEU A 21 10.80 11.76 3.84
CA LEU A 21 9.94 12.78 3.23
C LEU A 21 9.02 13.47 4.24
N ASP A 22 9.26 13.29 5.54
CA ASP A 22 8.41 13.79 6.63
C ASP A 22 6.93 13.39 6.53
N PHE A 23 6.66 12.24 5.90
CA PHE A 23 5.30 11.74 5.70
C PHE A 23 4.59 11.38 7.03
N PHE A 24 5.37 11.08 8.08
CA PHE A 24 4.86 10.78 9.43
C PHE A 24 5.11 11.97 10.38
N PRO A 25 4.24 12.99 10.43
CA PRO A 25 4.53 14.29 11.04
C PRO A 25 5.01 14.24 12.51
N LYS A 26 4.59 13.24 13.30
CA LYS A 26 5.01 13.08 14.71
C LYS A 26 6.17 12.10 14.93
N TYR A 27 6.28 11.07 14.08
CA TYR A 27 7.19 9.93 14.32
C TYR A 27 8.30 9.82 13.27
N SER A 28 8.32 10.68 12.25
CA SER A 28 9.26 10.63 11.13
C SER A 28 10.73 10.56 11.58
N GLN A 29 11.12 11.41 12.52
CA GLN A 29 12.51 11.46 13.00
C GLN A 29 12.96 10.16 13.67
N LYS A 30 12.05 9.47 14.38
CA LYS A 30 12.35 8.19 15.02
C LYS A 30 12.40 7.05 14.01
N LEU A 31 11.52 7.08 13.01
CA LEU A 31 11.40 6.03 11.98
C LEU A 31 12.51 6.09 10.93
N ARG A 32 13.03 7.28 10.64
CA ARG A 32 14.16 7.49 9.74
C ARG A 32 15.50 6.97 10.30
N ASN A 33 15.62 6.79 11.62
CA ASN A 33 16.91 6.55 12.23
C ASN A 33 17.49 5.15 11.89
N TRP A 34 18.76 5.11 11.50
CA TRP A 34 19.51 3.89 11.24
C TRP A 34 20.47 3.60 12.39
N ASN A 35 20.56 2.33 12.79
CA ASN A 35 21.51 1.94 13.82
C ASN A 35 22.93 1.89 13.23
N LYS A 36 23.87 2.67 13.80
CA LYS A 36 25.25 2.79 13.32
C LYS A 36 26.04 1.47 13.32
N ARG A 37 25.69 0.52 14.20
CA ARG A 37 26.43 -0.75 14.35
C ARG A 37 26.09 -1.79 13.28
N PHE A 38 24.82 -1.85 12.89
CA PHE A 38 24.30 -2.90 11.99
C PHE A 38 23.82 -2.35 10.65
N ASP A 39 23.80 -1.02 10.50
CA ASP A 39 23.24 -0.32 9.35
C ASP A 39 21.84 -0.83 8.98
N THR A 40 20.98 -0.93 10.01
CA THR A 40 19.60 -1.42 9.88
C THR A 40 18.60 -0.45 10.51
N PRO A 41 17.41 -0.29 9.91
CA PRO A 41 16.36 0.57 10.45
C PRO A 41 15.51 -0.18 11.49
N ILE A 42 16.07 -0.36 12.69
CA ILE A 42 15.45 -1.17 13.77
C ILE A 42 14.05 -0.64 14.15
N ASN A 43 13.88 0.68 14.23
CA ASN A 43 12.60 1.28 14.61
C ASN A 43 11.50 1.02 13.58
N ALA A 44 11.84 1.11 12.28
CA ALA A 44 10.89 0.82 11.21
C ALA A 44 10.51 -0.67 11.18
N LEU A 45 11.49 -1.55 11.43
CA LEU A 45 11.28 -3.00 11.50
C LEU A 45 10.39 -3.39 12.70
N LEU A 46 10.56 -2.73 13.84
CA LEU A 46 9.71 -2.91 15.01
C LEU A 46 8.27 -2.47 14.73
N VAL A 47 8.07 -1.32 14.08
CA VAL A 47 6.73 -0.87 13.68
C VAL A 47 6.06 -1.87 12.74
N GLN A 48 6.80 -2.37 11.74
CA GLN A 48 6.28 -3.42 10.85
C GLN A 48 5.89 -4.69 11.63
N PHE A 49 6.73 -5.13 12.57
CA PHE A 49 6.43 -6.29 13.41
C PHE A 49 5.16 -6.09 14.26
N VAL A 50 5.02 -4.93 14.90
CA VAL A 50 3.83 -4.60 15.70
C VAL A 50 2.60 -4.56 14.82
N TRP A 51 2.69 -3.95 13.63
CA TRP A 51 1.57 -3.87 12.69
C TRP A 51 1.15 -5.24 12.16
N CYS A 52 2.10 -6.08 11.75
CA CYS A 52 1.81 -7.44 11.31
C CYS A 52 1.19 -8.28 12.43
N SER A 53 1.70 -8.18 13.66
CA SER A 53 1.15 -8.89 14.82
C SER A 53 -0.27 -8.42 15.13
N PHE A 54 -0.52 -7.10 15.07
CA PHE A 54 -1.85 -6.53 15.23
C PHE A 54 -2.82 -7.08 14.18
N LEU A 55 -2.46 -7.06 12.89
CA LEU A 55 -3.31 -7.60 11.84
C LEU A 55 -3.59 -9.09 12.03
N MET A 56 -2.58 -9.89 12.40
CA MET A 56 -2.74 -11.33 12.62
C MET A 56 -3.71 -11.63 13.76
N ILE A 57 -3.63 -10.91 14.88
CA ILE A 57 -4.47 -11.16 16.06
C ILE A 57 -5.89 -10.64 15.83
N PHE A 58 -6.04 -9.39 15.42
CA PHE A 58 -7.35 -8.74 15.34
C PHE A 58 -8.10 -9.12 14.07
N VAL A 59 -7.46 -9.10 12.91
CA VAL A 59 -8.13 -9.40 11.63
C VAL A 59 -8.24 -10.91 11.44
N GLY A 60 -7.19 -11.67 11.77
CA GLY A 60 -7.18 -13.12 11.63
C GLY A 60 -8.12 -13.85 12.59
N GLY A 61 -8.44 -13.27 13.76
CA GLY A 61 -9.36 -13.86 14.73
C GLY A 61 -10.85 -13.54 14.52
N SER A 62 -11.18 -12.58 13.64
CA SER A 62 -12.53 -12.00 13.57
C SER A 62 -13.46 -12.63 12.53
N ILE A 63 -12.93 -13.38 11.56
CA ILE A 63 -13.70 -13.87 10.40
C ILE A 63 -13.53 -15.38 10.26
N SER A 64 -14.63 -16.10 10.05
CA SER A 64 -14.66 -17.58 9.91
C SER A 64 -14.05 -18.12 8.59
N ILE A 65 -13.31 -17.31 7.85
CA ILE A 65 -12.59 -17.72 6.63
C ILE A 65 -11.19 -18.18 7.03
N SER A 66 -10.56 -19.05 6.23
CA SER A 66 -9.15 -19.41 6.46
C SER A 66 -8.25 -18.15 6.44
N ASN A 67 -7.40 -18.00 7.46
CA ASN A 67 -6.51 -16.85 7.62
C ASN A 67 -5.70 -16.57 6.35
N PHE A 68 -5.25 -17.62 5.67
CA PHE A 68 -4.55 -17.50 4.40
C PHE A 68 -5.40 -16.80 3.33
N LYS A 69 -6.63 -17.28 3.08
CA LYS A 69 -7.51 -16.68 2.07
C LYS A 69 -7.91 -15.25 2.44
N LEU A 70 -8.13 -14.98 3.74
CA LEU A 70 -8.42 -13.65 4.25
C LEU A 70 -7.29 -12.67 3.91
N PHE A 71 -6.06 -12.96 4.35
CA PHE A 71 -4.92 -12.05 4.15
C PHE A 71 -4.50 -11.94 2.68
N SER A 72 -4.60 -13.03 1.91
CA SER A 72 -4.36 -13.00 0.46
C SER A 72 -5.35 -12.09 -0.27
N ASN A 73 -6.64 -12.17 0.06
CA ASN A 73 -7.66 -11.32 -0.56
C ASN A 73 -7.48 -9.85 -0.12
N LEU A 74 -7.25 -9.61 1.18
CA LEU A 74 -6.98 -8.27 1.73
C LEU A 74 -5.80 -7.59 1.00
N ALA A 75 -4.68 -8.30 0.84
CA ALA A 75 -3.50 -7.78 0.15
C ALA A 75 -3.78 -7.54 -1.35
N SER A 76 -4.44 -8.50 -2.01
CA SER A 76 -4.77 -8.40 -3.44
C SER A 76 -5.61 -7.16 -3.75
N TYR A 77 -6.64 -6.87 -2.94
CA TYR A 77 -7.47 -5.69 -3.11
C TYR A 77 -6.70 -4.39 -2.91
N SER A 78 -5.82 -4.33 -1.89
CA SER A 78 -4.92 -3.19 -1.70
C SER A 78 -4.00 -2.97 -2.91
N TYR A 79 -3.41 -4.03 -3.47
CA TYR A 79 -2.53 -3.92 -4.63
C TYR A 79 -3.23 -3.35 -5.86
N TRP A 80 -4.44 -3.83 -6.16
CA TRP A 80 -5.19 -3.32 -7.31
C TRP A 80 -5.52 -1.83 -7.21
N ILE A 81 -5.82 -1.32 -6.01
CA ILE A 81 -6.03 0.13 -5.82
C ILE A 81 -4.74 0.91 -6.13
N PHE A 82 -3.60 0.50 -5.57
CA PHE A 82 -2.34 1.19 -5.81
C PHE A 82 -1.88 1.06 -7.27
N TYR A 83 -2.16 -0.06 -7.94
CA TYR A 83 -1.93 -0.24 -9.36
C TYR A 83 -2.78 0.69 -10.22
N LEU A 84 -4.05 0.89 -9.87
CA LEU A 84 -4.88 1.89 -10.54
C LEU A 84 -4.37 3.31 -10.28
N ALA A 85 -3.98 3.63 -9.05
CA ALA A 85 -3.43 4.94 -8.70
C ALA A 85 -2.14 5.24 -9.47
N THR A 86 -1.24 4.27 -9.64
CA THR A 86 -0.02 4.43 -10.43
C THR A 86 -0.32 4.54 -11.92
N GLY A 87 -1.27 3.76 -12.45
CA GLY A 87 -1.73 3.87 -13.84
C GLY A 87 -2.31 5.25 -14.17
N ILE A 88 -3.19 5.76 -13.30
CA ILE A 88 -3.75 7.12 -13.41
C ILE A 88 -2.64 8.16 -13.25
N GLY A 89 -1.74 7.98 -12.28
CA GLY A 89 -0.58 8.85 -12.06
C GLY A 89 0.29 8.98 -13.30
N LEU A 90 0.53 7.88 -14.03
CA LEU A 90 1.26 7.89 -15.29
C LEU A 90 0.55 8.72 -16.37
N LEU A 91 -0.78 8.60 -16.49
CA LEU A 91 -1.57 9.40 -17.43
C LEU A 91 -1.54 10.89 -17.07
N LEU A 92 -1.68 11.21 -15.78
CA LEU A 92 -1.62 12.58 -15.27
C LEU A 92 -0.25 13.23 -15.52
N ILE A 93 0.82 12.49 -15.22
CA ILE A 93 2.19 12.96 -15.49
C ILE A 93 2.36 13.16 -16.99
N ARG A 94 1.88 12.23 -17.82
CA ARG A 94 2.02 12.34 -19.27
C ARG A 94 1.29 13.54 -19.85
N TRP A 95 0.09 13.84 -19.36
CA TRP A 95 -0.68 15.01 -19.75
C TRP A 95 -0.02 16.33 -19.29
N ARG A 96 0.53 16.37 -18.06
CA ARG A 96 1.21 17.55 -17.53
C ARG A 96 2.60 17.80 -18.13
N SER A 97 3.33 16.73 -18.45
CA SER A 97 4.74 16.73 -18.89
C SER A 97 4.89 16.92 -20.41
N GLU A 98 3.81 17.21 -21.14
CA GLU A 98 3.83 17.32 -22.60
C GLU A 98 4.79 18.43 -23.12
N ASN A 99 5.23 19.36 -22.26
CA ASN A 99 6.00 20.54 -22.67
C ASN A 99 7.48 20.60 -22.26
N ASN A 100 8.07 19.74 -21.40
CA ASN A 100 9.40 20.07 -20.82
C ASN A 100 10.42 18.96 -20.50
N GLU A 101 10.18 17.66 -20.75
CA GLU A 101 11.17 16.63 -20.39
C GLU A 101 11.38 15.56 -21.49
N GLU A 102 12.65 15.33 -21.86
CA GLU A 102 13.05 14.20 -22.71
C GLU A 102 12.81 12.88 -21.96
N LYS A 103 11.91 12.05 -22.47
CA LYS A 103 11.55 10.78 -21.84
C LYS A 103 12.43 9.67 -22.40
N PHE A 104 13.33 9.13 -21.56
CA PHE A 104 14.16 7.96 -21.89
C PHE A 104 13.36 6.71 -22.27
N PHE A 105 12.11 6.59 -21.78
CA PHE A 105 11.23 5.46 -22.07
C PHE A 105 9.77 5.91 -22.21
N LYS A 106 9.07 5.41 -23.24
CA LYS A 106 7.68 5.78 -23.55
C LYS A 106 6.82 4.55 -23.77
N VAL A 107 5.89 4.29 -22.85
CA VAL A 107 4.91 3.21 -22.97
C VAL A 107 3.79 3.62 -23.93
N PRO A 108 3.29 2.73 -24.81
CA PRO A 108 2.11 3.00 -25.62
C PRO A 108 0.87 3.27 -24.74
N LEU A 109 0.12 4.35 -25.05
CA LEU A 109 -1.11 4.72 -24.33
C LEU A 109 -2.17 3.59 -24.27
N PRO A 110 -2.40 2.81 -25.34
CA PRO A 110 -3.38 1.74 -25.30
C PRO A 110 -3.10 0.69 -24.23
N VAL A 111 -1.82 0.38 -23.99
CA VAL A 111 -1.40 -0.60 -22.97
C VAL A 111 -1.78 -0.11 -21.57
N VAL A 112 -1.56 1.19 -21.29
CA VAL A 112 -1.96 1.81 -20.03
C VAL A 112 -3.48 1.82 -19.87
N GLY A 113 -4.21 2.11 -20.96
CA GLY A 113 -5.67 2.08 -20.97
C GLY A 113 -6.24 0.69 -20.66
N VAL A 114 -5.70 -0.36 -21.29
CA VAL A 114 -6.09 -1.76 -21.02
C VAL A 114 -5.78 -2.15 -19.57
N PHE A 115 -4.64 -1.74 -19.04
CA PHE A 115 -4.27 -2.01 -17.66
C PHE A 115 -5.23 -1.36 -16.65
N ILE A 116 -5.56 -0.09 -16.83
CA ILE A 116 -6.52 0.63 -15.97
C ILE A 116 -7.91 0.01 -16.09
N LEU A 117 -8.36 -0.28 -17.32
CA LEU A 117 -9.66 -0.92 -17.54
C LEU A 117 -9.72 -2.29 -16.86
N GLY A 118 -8.69 -3.12 -17.01
CA GLY A 118 -8.58 -4.41 -16.33
C GLY A 118 -8.63 -4.29 -14.81
N GLY A 119 -7.89 -3.35 -14.23
CA GLY A 119 -7.92 -3.12 -12.78
C GLY A 119 -9.29 -2.63 -12.28
N VAL A 120 -9.96 -1.74 -13.02
CA VAL A 120 -11.32 -1.29 -12.68
C VAL A 120 -12.29 -2.46 -12.75
N LEU A 121 -12.23 -3.29 -13.80
CA LEU A 121 -13.06 -4.48 -13.91
C LEU A 121 -12.84 -5.45 -12.76
N VAL A 122 -11.59 -5.73 -12.38
CA VAL A 122 -11.31 -6.62 -11.24
C VAL A 122 -11.97 -6.08 -9.97
N LEU A 123 -11.82 -4.78 -9.68
CA LEU A 123 -12.42 -4.19 -8.48
C LEU A 123 -13.95 -4.16 -8.52
N THR A 124 -14.58 -3.89 -9.66
CA THR A 124 -16.04 -3.83 -9.77
C THR A 124 -16.69 -5.21 -9.80
N PHE A 125 -16.13 -6.17 -10.53
CA PHE A 125 -16.62 -7.55 -10.56
C PHE A 125 -16.50 -8.24 -9.20
N SER A 126 -15.52 -7.86 -8.38
CA SER A 126 -15.38 -8.38 -7.01
C SER A 126 -16.63 -8.09 -6.17
N PHE A 127 -17.31 -6.96 -6.37
CA PHE A 127 -18.57 -6.65 -5.67
C PHE A 127 -19.77 -7.49 -6.14
N ILE A 128 -19.70 -8.09 -7.33
CA ILE A 128 -20.81 -8.80 -7.96
C ILE A 128 -20.72 -10.30 -7.70
N ILE A 129 -19.50 -10.84 -7.72
CA ILE A 129 -19.24 -12.28 -7.69
C ILE A 129 -19.07 -12.78 -6.24
N ASP A 130 -18.50 -11.97 -5.35
CA ASP A 130 -18.17 -12.42 -4.00
C ASP A 130 -19.40 -12.42 -3.07
N ASP A 131 -19.59 -13.52 -2.33
CA ASP A 131 -20.56 -13.59 -1.24
C ASP A 131 -20.28 -12.52 -0.17
N ALA A 132 -21.28 -12.15 0.61
CA ALA A 132 -21.16 -11.15 1.69
C ALA A 132 -20.01 -11.43 2.67
N LEU A 133 -19.68 -12.71 2.91
CA LEU A 133 -18.54 -13.11 3.74
C LEU A 133 -17.18 -12.88 3.06
N GLN A 134 -17.10 -13.09 1.74
CA GLN A 134 -15.89 -12.90 0.93
C GLN A 134 -15.66 -11.43 0.55
N LEU A 135 -16.70 -10.60 0.65
CA LEU A 135 -16.62 -9.14 0.53
C LEU A 135 -15.97 -8.47 1.76
N SER A 136 -15.97 -9.15 2.91
CA SER A 136 -15.47 -8.59 4.17
C SER A 136 -14.00 -8.12 4.09
N PRO A 137 -13.03 -8.89 3.57
CA PRO A 137 -11.64 -8.44 3.40
C PRO A 137 -11.51 -7.20 2.51
N MET A 138 -12.34 -7.07 1.48
CA MET A 138 -12.33 -5.90 0.59
C MET A 138 -12.73 -4.63 1.35
N LEU A 139 -13.82 -4.69 2.11
CA LEU A 139 -14.29 -3.58 2.95
C LEU A 139 -13.25 -3.21 4.01
N PHE A 140 -12.59 -4.18 4.63
CA PHE A 140 -11.49 -3.92 5.54
C PHE A 140 -10.32 -3.21 4.85
N SER A 141 -9.92 -3.67 3.66
CA SER A 141 -8.85 -3.02 2.88
C SER A 141 -9.17 -1.55 2.61
N TYR A 142 -10.38 -1.26 2.15
CA TYR A 142 -10.80 0.11 1.82
C TYR A 142 -10.95 0.97 3.08
N GLY A 143 -11.49 0.38 4.15
CA GLY A 143 -11.61 1.02 5.45
C GLY A 143 -10.25 1.41 6.02
N PHE A 144 -9.26 0.51 5.99
CA PHE A 144 -7.90 0.81 6.44
C PHE A 144 -7.25 1.94 5.65
N LEU A 145 -7.39 1.94 4.32
CA LEU A 145 -6.85 3.02 3.48
C LEU A 145 -7.54 4.36 3.75
N PHE A 146 -8.86 4.35 3.93
CA PHE A 146 -9.61 5.56 4.25
C PHE A 146 -9.23 6.13 5.62
N ILE A 147 -9.13 5.27 6.64
CA ILE A 147 -8.67 5.67 7.99
C ILE A 147 -7.24 6.18 7.94
N ALA A 148 -6.36 5.56 7.15
CA ALA A 148 -4.98 6.01 6.98
C ALA A 148 -4.91 7.40 6.35
N LEU A 149 -5.70 7.66 5.29
CA LEU A 149 -5.79 8.97 4.64
C LEU A 149 -6.33 10.04 5.57
N LEU A 150 -7.41 9.75 6.31
CA LEU A 150 -7.99 10.68 7.28
C LEU A 150 -7.00 10.99 8.42
N SER A 151 -6.34 9.97 8.95
CA SER A 151 -5.32 10.13 9.99
C SER A 151 -4.18 11.00 9.50
N TRP A 152 -3.68 10.73 8.29
CA TRP A 152 -2.63 11.53 7.67
C TRP A 152 -3.07 12.99 7.48
N TYR A 153 -4.26 13.23 6.92
CA TYR A 153 -4.79 14.58 6.71
C TYR A 153 -4.92 15.35 8.04
N TYR A 154 -5.45 14.71 9.08
CA TYR A 154 -5.59 15.31 10.40
C TYR A 154 -4.25 15.66 11.06
N PHE A 155 -3.25 14.78 10.94
CA PHE A 155 -1.93 15.06 11.51
C PHE A 155 -1.10 16.02 10.66
N SER A 156 -1.31 16.06 9.35
CA SER A 156 -0.62 16.98 8.45
C SER A 156 -1.13 18.42 8.55
N THR A 157 -2.40 18.61 8.90
CA THR A 157 -3.01 19.95 9.10
C THR A 157 -2.68 20.58 10.45
N LYS A 158 -2.18 19.79 11.42
CA LYS A 158 -1.78 20.26 12.76
C LYS A 158 -0.28 20.59 12.88
N LYS A 159 0.39 20.77 11.76
CA LYS A 159 1.78 21.21 11.65
C LYS A 159 1.81 22.72 11.47
#